data_AF-A0AAU5LFT5-F1
#
_entry.id   AF-A0AAU5LFT5-F1
#
_cell.length_a   1.000
_cell.length_b   1.000
_cell.length_c   1.000
_cell.angle_alpha   90.00
_cell.angle_beta   90.00
_cell.angle_gamma   90.00
#
_symmetry.space_group_name_H-M   'P 1'
#
loop_
_entity.id
_entity.type
_entity.pdbx_description
1 polymer ?
#
loop_
_entity_poly.entity_id
_entity_poly.type
_entity_poly.pdbx_seq_one_letter_code
_entity_poly.pdbx_strand_id
1 'polypeptide(L)' 'MAEGIEFSGGAVALRWTSTKPCTAVWDSIDDLLSIHGHDGATEVRWIDQAVASDDRECVGAGIANCPA' A
#
# COMPACT_ATOMS: atom_id res chain seq x y z
N MET A 1 -10.16 0.72 14.13
CA MET A 1 -8.99 0.13 13.47
C MET A 1 -9.42 -0.41 12.13
N ALA A 2 -8.59 -0.22 11.12
CA ALA A 2 -8.79 -0.74 9.78
C ALA A 2 -7.43 -1.11 9.20
N GLU A 3 -7.43 -2.05 8.27
CA GLU A 3 -6.24 -2.54 7.56
C GLU A 3 -6.56 -2.60 6.07
N GLY A 4 -5.56 -2.42 5.22
CA GLY A 4 -5.80 -2.33 3.78
C GLY A 4 -4.51 -2.26 2.99
N ILE A 5 -4.69 -2.13 1.67
CA ILE A 5 -3.61 -1.94 0.71
C ILE A 5 -3.95 -0.79 -0.22
N GLU A 6 -2.92 -0.10 -0.68
CA GLU A 6 -2.98 0.78 -1.85
C GLU A 6 -2.31 0.06 -3.02
N PHE A 7 -3.02 -0.02 -4.13
CA PHE A 7 -2.48 -0.57 -5.37
C PHE A 7 -1.56 0.45 -6.03
N SER A 8 -0.63 -0.01 -6.86
CA SER A 8 0.29 0.88 -7.61
C SER A 8 -0.41 1.90 -8.51
N GLY A 9 -1.70 1.70 -8.81
CA GLY A 9 -2.55 2.66 -9.52
C GLY A 9 -3.28 3.69 -8.63
N GLY A 10 -3.03 3.70 -7.31
CA GLY A 10 -3.64 4.62 -6.34
C GLY A 10 -4.92 4.11 -5.66
N ALA A 11 -5.62 3.14 -6.27
CA ALA A 11 -6.83 2.57 -5.67
C ALA A 11 -6.54 1.93 -4.30
N VAL A 12 -7.47 2.03 -3.36
CA VAL A 12 -7.32 1.52 -1.99
C VAL A 12 -8.40 0.50 -1.67
N ALA A 13 -8.02 -0.66 -1.16
CA ALA A 13 -8.94 -1.61 -0.54
C ALA A 13 -8.76 -1.57 0.98
N LEU A 14 -9.82 -1.25 1.72
CA LEU A 14 -9.82 -1.12 3.18
C LEU A 14 -10.79 -2.09 3.85
N ARG A 15 -10.35 -2.73 4.92
CA ARG A 15 -11.12 -3.59 5.81
C ARG A 15 -11.23 -2.96 7.19
N TRP A 16 -12.44 -2.71 7.66
CA TRP A 16 -12.69 -2.33 9.04
C TRP A 16 -12.80 -3.57 9.91
N THR A 17 -12.03 -3.61 11.00
CA THR A 17 -11.92 -4.77 11.89
C THR A 17 -12.73 -4.61 13.19
N SER A 18 -13.66 -3.65 13.22
CA SER A 18 -14.54 -3.39 14.36
C SER A 18 -15.67 -4.43 14.49
N THR A 19 -16.57 -4.25 15.46
CA THR A 19 -17.72 -5.13 15.75
C THR A 19 -18.67 -5.36 14.58
N LYS A 20 -18.66 -4.44 13.60
CA LYS A 20 -19.40 -4.55 12.34
C LYS A 20 -18.39 -4.46 11.20
N PRO A 21 -17.76 -5.59 10.82
CA PRO A 21 -16.74 -5.56 9.80
C PRO A 21 -17.35 -5.22 8.44
N CYS A 22 -16.66 -4.38 7.69
CA CYS A 22 -17.00 -4.05 6.31
C CYS A 22 -15.72 -3.93 5.48
N THR A 23 -15.87 -4.09 4.17
CA THR A 23 -14.81 -3.84 3.20
C THR A 23 -15.32 -2.80 2.20
N ALA A 24 -14.47 -1.83 1.85
CA ALA A 24 -14.77 -0.83 0.85
C ALA A 24 -13.53 -0.60 -0.03
N VAL A 25 -13.79 -0.08 -1.23
CA VAL A 25 -12.78 0.26 -2.22
C VAL A 25 -12.92 1.73 -2.54
N TRP A 26 -11.78 2.39 -2.75
CA TRP A 26 -11.65 3.82 -3.00
C TRP A 26 -10.72 4.06 -4.19
N ASP A 27 -10.89 5.19 -4.88
CA ASP A 27 -10.05 5.56 -6.01
C ASP A 27 -8.66 6.03 -5.56
N SER A 28 -8.56 6.62 -4.37
CA SER A 28 -7.31 7.09 -3.77
C SER A 28 -7.32 7.06 -2.23
N ILE A 29 -6.14 7.15 -1.61
CA ILE A 29 -6.02 7.33 -0.16
C ILE A 29 -6.58 8.67 0.30
N ASP A 30 -6.48 9.72 -0.53
CA ASP A 30 -7.00 11.05 -0.23
C ASP A 30 -8.53 11.05 -0.16
N ASP A 31 -9.21 10.34 -1.08
CA ASP A 31 -10.68 10.21 -1.05
C ASP A 31 -11.13 9.52 0.25
N LEU A 32 -10.44 8.46 0.64
CA LEU A 32 -10.68 7.76 1.90
C LEU A 32 -10.49 8.69 3.11
N LEU A 33 -9.42 9.49 3.15
CA LEU A 33 -9.13 10.40 4.25
C LEU A 33 -10.04 11.64 4.26
N SER A 34 -10.55 12.08 3.12
CA SER A 34 -11.51 13.18 3.07
C SER A 34 -12.79 12.89 3.87
N ILE A 35 -13.20 11.62 3.93
CA ILE A 35 -14.41 11.16 4.61
C ILE A 35 -14.08 10.56 5.99
N HIS A 36 -13.00 9.78 6.10
CA HIS A 36 -12.66 9.03 7.31
C HIS A 36 -11.44 9.57 8.08
N GLY A 37 -10.79 10.61 7.57
CA GLY A 37 -9.65 11.27 8.21
C GLY A 37 -10.02 12.05 9.48
N HIS A 38 -11.29 12.50 9.56
CA HIS A 38 -11.85 13.27 10.67
C HIS A 38 -10.90 14.40 11.15
N ASP A 39 -10.50 15.28 10.22
CA ASP A 39 -9.65 16.46 10.49
C ASP A 39 -8.32 16.12 11.23
N GLY A 40 -7.68 15.03 10.81
CA GLY A 40 -6.41 14.57 11.38
C GLY A 40 -6.53 13.66 12.60
N ALA A 41 -7.75 13.29 13.02
CA ALA A 41 -7.95 12.31 14.09
C ALA A 41 -7.63 10.87 13.67
N THR A 42 -7.39 10.63 12.38
CA THR A 42 -6.98 9.34 11.81
C THR A 42 -5.53 9.38 11.34
N GLU A 43 -4.75 8.37 11.71
CA GLU A 43 -3.36 8.18 11.27
C GLU A 43 -3.28 6.97 10.32
N VAL A 44 -2.59 7.14 9.18
CA VAL A 44 -2.25 6.04 8.27
C VAL A 44 -0.81 5.60 8.53
N ARG A 45 -0.61 4.29 8.71
CA ARG A 45 0.72 3.69 8.88
C ARG A 45 0.98 2.68 7.79
N TRP A 46 1.98 2.96 6.95
CA TRP A 46 2.48 2.03 5.96
C TRP A 46 3.38 0.99 6.62
N ILE A 47 3.06 -0.28 6.39
CA ILE A 47 3.79 -1.42 6.97
C ILE A 47 4.82 -2.03 6.01
N ASP A 48 4.80 -1.60 4.74
CA ASP A 48 5.78 -2.02 3.76
C ASP A 48 7.16 -1.53 4.20
N GLN A 49 8.06 -2.48 4.42
CA GLN A 49 9.47 -2.14 4.58
C GLN A 49 9.92 -1.55 3.25
N ALA A 50 10.54 -0.37 3.28
CA ALA A 50 11.31 0.10 2.14
C ALA A 50 12.16 -1.09 1.70
N VAL A 51 11.99 -1.55 0.47
CA VAL A 51 12.92 -2.50 -0.10
C VAL A 51 14.26 -1.81 0.03
N ALA A 52 15.07 -2.25 1.00
CA ALA A 52 16.47 -1.88 1.01
C ALA A 52 16.90 -2.21 -0.41
N SER A 53 17.35 -1.20 -1.16
CA SER A 53 17.87 -1.40 -2.51
C SER A 53 18.80 -2.58 -2.39
N ASP A 54 18.32 -3.69 -2.90
CA ASP A 54 18.95 -4.95 -2.72
C ASP A 54 20.17 -4.83 -3.62
N ASP A 55 21.28 -4.43 -3.00
CA ASP A 55 22.62 -4.46 -3.57
C ASP A 55 23.02 -5.92 -3.79
N ARG A 56 22.13 -6.78 -4.30
CA ARG A 56 22.53 -7.95 -5.07
C ARG A 56 23.15 -7.40 -6.33
N GLU A 57 24.41 -7.03 -6.15
CA GLU A 57 25.47 -7.17 -7.13
C GLU A 57 25.08 -8.28 -8.11
N CYS A 58 25.05 -7.95 -9.39
CA CYS A 58 24.99 -8.94 -10.45
C CYS A 58 26.22 -9.84 -10.31
N VAL A 59 26.17 -10.88 -9.48
CA VAL A 59 27.20 -11.91 -9.42
C VAL A 59 26.98 -12.81 -10.62
N GLY A 60 27.57 -12.40 -11.74
CA GLY A 60 27.69 -13.21 -12.94
C GLY A 60 27.04 -12.60 -14.16
N ALA A 61 27.84 -11.84 -14.92
CA ALA A 61 27.61 -11.67 -16.34
C ALA A 61 27.45 -13.06 -17.00
N GLY A 62 26.23 -13.36 -17.45
CA GLY A 62 25.83 -14.63 -18.06
C GLY A 62 24.61 -14.47 -18.97
N ILE A 63 24.72 -13.54 -19.93
CA ILE A 63 23.99 -13.39 -21.22
C ILE A 63 22.45 -13.56 -21.37
N ALA A 64 21.61 -13.73 -20.35
CA ALA A 64 20.20 -14.14 -20.63
C ALA A 64 19.03 -13.39 -19.96
N ASN A 65 19.20 -12.28 -19.25
CA ASN A 65 18.01 -11.70 -18.58
C ASN A 65 17.93 -10.16 -18.49
N CYS A 66 18.14 -9.48 -19.62
CA CYS A 66 17.47 -8.19 -19.83
C CYS A 66 16.05 -8.47 -20.36
N PRO A 67 14.97 -7.93 -19.76
CA PRO A 67 13.69 -7.89 -20.45
C PRO A 67 13.84 -7.01 -21.70
N ALA A 68 13.27 -7.47 -22.82
CA ALA A 68 13.31 -6.77 -24.11
C ALA A 68 12.67 -5.38 -24.06
#